data_AF-A0A2H1IMG5-F1
#
_entry.id   AF-A0A2H1IMG5-F1
#
_cell.length_a   1.000
_cell.length_b   1.000
_cell.length_c   1.000
_cell.angle_alpha   90.00
_cell.angle_beta   90.00
_cell.angle_gamma   90.00
#
_symmetry.space_group_name_H-M   'P 1'
#
loop_
_entity.id
_entity.type
_entity.pdbx_description
1 polymer ?
#
loop_
_entity_poly.entity_id
_entity_poly.type
_entity_poly.pdbx_seq_one_letter_code
_entity_poly.pdbx_strand_id
1 'polypeptide(L)' 'MTRPFRVAIVGAGPAGIYAADLLTKAERDFEVSIDLFERLPTPFG' A
#
# COMPACT_ATOMS: atom_id res chain seq x y z
N MET A 1 -11.74 0.16 -19.73
CA MET A 1 -10.99 0.69 -18.58
C MET A 1 -10.63 -0.47 -17.68
N THR A 2 -9.35 -0.81 -17.59
CA THR A 2 -8.84 -1.83 -16.66
C THR A 2 -8.95 -1.29 -15.24
N ARG A 3 -9.55 -2.06 -14.33
CA ARG A 3 -9.66 -1.67 -12.92
C ARG A 3 -8.34 -1.99 -12.22
N PRO A 4 -7.74 -1.06 -11.44
CA PRO A 4 -6.51 -1.35 -10.73
C PRO A 4 -6.72 -2.47 -9.70
N PHE A 5 -5.66 -3.25 -9.46
CA PHE A 5 -5.62 -4.22 -8.37
C PHE A 5 -5.56 -3.45 -7.04
N ARG A 6 -6.55 -3.67 -6.17
CA ARG A 6 -6.69 -2.90 -4.92
C ARG A 6 -6.12 -3.67 -3.75
N VAL A 7 -5.23 -3.04 -3.00
CA VAL A 7 -4.59 -3.60 -1.81
C VAL A 7 -4.91 -2.71 -0.61
N ALA A 8 -5.39 -3.31 0.47
CA ALA A 8 -5.50 -2.66 1.76
C ALA A 8 -4.36 -3.12 2.66
N ILE A 9 -3.59 -2.17 3.20
CA ILE A 9 -2.54 -2.45 4.19
C ILE A 9 -3.03 -1.91 5.53
N VAL A 10 -3.08 -2.77 6.56
CA VAL A 10 -3.50 -2.41 7.92
C VAL A 10 -2.28 -2.30 8.82
N GLY A 11 -1.97 -1.09 9.24
CA GLY A 11 -0.77 -0.69 9.98
C GLY A 11 0.16 0.15 9.11
N ALA A 12 0.37 1.41 9.49
CA ALA A 12 1.25 2.36 8.80
C ALA A 12 2.65 2.47 9.44
N GLY A 13 3.06 1.45 10.20
CA GLY A 13 4.43 1.28 10.67
C GLY A 13 5.41 0.93 9.54
N PRO A 14 6.71 0.71 9.84
CA PRO A 14 7.73 0.47 8.82
C PRO A 14 7.39 -0.70 7.89
N ALA A 15 6.87 -1.80 8.43
CA ALA A 15 6.48 -2.96 7.62
C ALA A 15 5.40 -2.63 6.57
N GLY A 16 4.38 -1.86 6.95
CA GLY A 16 3.31 -1.45 6.03
C GLY A 16 3.80 -0.49 4.96
N ILE A 17 4.64 0.47 5.33
CA ILE A 17 5.23 1.43 4.39
C ILE A 17 6.18 0.72 3.40
N TYR A 18 7.03 -0.20 3.87
CA TYR A 18 7.90 -0.97 2.96
C TYR A 18 7.10 -1.89 2.04
N ALA A 19 6.03 -2.53 2.54
CA ALA A 19 5.14 -3.31 1.69
C ALA A 19 4.50 -2.43 0.60
N ALA A 20 4.02 -1.22 0.95
CA ALA A 20 3.47 -0.27 -0.01
C ALA A 20 4.53 0.18 -1.04
N ASP A 21 5.76 0.44 -0.62
CA ASP A 21 6.86 0.87 -1.48
C ASP A 21 7.26 -0.23 -2.49
N LEU A 22 7.44 -1.47 -2.01
CA LEU A 22 7.74 -2.63 -2.85
C LEU A 22 6.60 -2.91 -3.82
N LEU A 23 5.35 -2.83 -3.35
CA LEU A 23 4.19 -2.95 -4.23
C LEU A 23 4.13 -1.82 -5.24
N THR A 24 4.51 -0.60 -4.92
CA THR A 24 4.49 0.50 -5.88
C THR A 24 5.57 0.34 -6.95
N LYS A 25 6.74 -0.20 -6.59
CA LYS A 25 7.92 -0.31 -7.47
C LYS A 25 8.01 -1.61 -8.27
N ALA A 26 7.28 -2.67 -7.89
CA ALA A 26 7.37 -3.94 -8.58
C ALA A 26 6.88 -3.82 -10.04
N GLU A 27 7.69 -4.34 -10.97
CA GLU A 27 7.33 -4.43 -12.38
C GLU A 27 6.16 -5.41 -12.58
N ARG A 28 5.14 -4.96 -13.32
CA ARG A 28 3.92 -5.73 -13.60
C ARG A 28 3.13 -5.12 -14.75
N ASP A 29 2.26 -5.93 -15.35
CA ASP A 29 1.42 -5.53 -16.50
C ASP A 29 0.05 -4.93 -16.09
N PHE A 30 -0.11 -4.56 -14.81
CA PHE A 30 -1.36 -4.00 -14.28
C PHE A 30 -1.11 -2.90 -13.25
N GLU A 31 -2.06 -1.97 -13.15
CA GLU A 31 -2.02 -0.90 -12.14
C GLU A 31 -2.41 -1.40 -10.75
N VAL A 32 -1.79 -0.84 -9.72
CA VAL A 32 -2.12 -1.11 -8.31
C VAL A 32 -2.57 0.16 -7.62
N SER A 33 -3.63 0.05 -6.82
CA SER A 33 -4.10 1.10 -5.91
C SER A 33 -3.96 0.59 -4.48
N ILE A 34 -3.34 1.39 -3.61
CA ILE A 34 -3.04 1.00 -2.23
C ILE A 34 -3.76 1.94 -1.28
N ASP A 35 -4.56 1.37 -0.38
CA ASP A 35 -5.19 2.06 0.74
C ASP A 35 -4.44 1.65 2.03
N LEU A 36 -3.85 2.62 2.74
CA LEU A 36 -3.13 2.40 4.00
C LEU A 36 -4.00 2.83 5.18
N PHE A 37 -4.29 1.90 6.10
CA PHE A 37 -5.11 2.13 7.28
C PHE A 37 -4.24 2.16 8.53
N GLU A 38 -4.41 3.19 9.35
CA GLU A 38 -3.74 3.32 10.65
C GLU A 38 -4.77 3.66 11.72
N ARG A 39 -4.60 3.08 12.91
CA ARG A 39 -5.44 3.36 14.08
C ARG A 39 -5.06 4.67 14.73
N LEU A 40 -3.76 5.00 14.76
CA LEU A 40 -3.27 6.26 15.28
C LEU A 40 -3.49 7.41 14.27
N PRO A 41 -3.63 8.67 14.71
CA PRO A 41 -3.69 9.81 13.80
C PRO A 41 -2.38 10.02 13.01
N THR A 42 -1.28 9.48 13.50
CA THR A 42 0.06 9.62 12.93
C THR A 42 0.56 8.28 12.38
N PRO A 43 1.25 8.27 11.21
CA PRO A 43 1.87 7.07 10.67
C PRO A 43 3.22 6.76 11.35
N PHE A 44 3.90 5.73 10.85
CA PHE A 44 5.24 5.25 11.25
C PHE A 44 5.32 4.40 12.52
N GLY A 45 4.16 4.12 13.15
CA GLY A 45 4.05 3.28 14.35
C GLY A 45 3.86 4.09 15.62
#